data_AF-K1VBL9-F1
#
_entry.id   AF-K1VBL9-F1
#
_cell.length_a   1.000
_cell.length_b   1.000
_cell.length_c   1.000
_cell.angle_alpha   90.00
_cell.angle_beta   90.00
_cell.angle_gamma   90.00
#
_symmetry.space_group_name_H-M   'P 1'
#
loop_
_entity.id
_entity.type
_entity.pdbx_description
1 polymer ?
#
loop_
_entity_poly.entity_id
_entity_poly.type
_entity_poly.pdbx_seq_one_letter_code
_entity_poly.pdbx_strand_id
1 'polypeptide(L)'
;MALTGYMFPDSMAIGPFLEPGGKGPTSQLACELATRLDCYVVAGYPESLPPDELPGPVSPGETEGAAGAAGAAGVAGVGGGEGGGGVGYNSAVIAGPSGVIGNYRKTFLFETDKVWCRPGDGFGVFDLEGVGRVAVGICMDMNPRDFSAPWNAFELATHVASVDADVLVVPMNWLDPDENLSHDSDSSSDEEDIAHRDFMAEPSAGNLNYWAARLTPLHVGAAKGRRKDVVFVAANRCGTEEGTTFVGTSAVMLLTADPPKVHLGAYCNRGEERVMTCTIE
;
A
#
# COMPACT_ATOMS: atom_id res chain seq x y z
N MET A 1 2.43 -0.73 -5.06
CA MET A 1 3.28 -1.26 -6.14
C MET A 1 2.42 -1.45 -7.37
N ALA A 2 2.26 -0.39 -8.17
CA ALA A 2 1.24 -0.29 -9.21
C ALA A 2 1.65 -0.98 -10.53
N LEU A 3 2.96 -1.06 -10.83
CA LEU A 3 3.46 -1.56 -12.12
C LEU A 3 4.20 -2.90 -12.03
N THR A 4 4.50 -3.38 -10.83
CA THR A 4 5.54 -4.42 -10.61
C THR A 4 5.00 -5.75 -10.11
N GLY A 5 3.75 -5.83 -9.67
CA GLY A 5 3.28 -6.95 -8.84
C GLY A 5 3.59 -6.75 -7.34
N TYR A 6 3.33 -7.78 -6.53
CA TYR A 6 3.47 -7.70 -5.06
C TYR A 6 4.12 -8.92 -4.41
N MET A 7 3.88 -10.12 -4.92
CA MET A 7 4.26 -11.38 -4.28
C MET A 7 5.70 -11.76 -4.64
N PHE A 8 6.64 -10.99 -4.11
CA PHE A 8 8.07 -11.31 -4.22
C PHE A 8 8.50 -12.21 -3.05
N PRO A 9 9.02 -13.42 -3.32
CA PRO A 9 9.37 -14.36 -2.25
C PRO A 9 10.60 -13.94 -1.44
N ASP A 10 11.49 -13.13 -2.04
CA ASP A 10 12.72 -12.67 -1.41
C ASP A 10 13.26 -11.37 -2.04
N SER A 11 14.36 -10.87 -1.47
CA SER A 11 15.06 -9.66 -1.93
C SER A 11 15.72 -9.78 -3.31
N MET A 12 16.09 -10.99 -3.74
CA MET A 12 16.67 -11.21 -5.06
C MET A 12 15.60 -11.12 -6.15
N ALA A 13 14.40 -11.65 -5.88
CA ALA A 13 13.27 -11.62 -6.80
C ALA A 13 12.79 -10.20 -7.08
N ILE A 14 12.76 -9.32 -6.07
CA ILE A 14 12.34 -7.93 -6.27
C ILE A 14 13.45 -7.02 -6.83
N GLY A 15 14.72 -7.42 -6.68
CA GLY A 15 15.90 -6.61 -7.06
C GLY A 15 15.80 -5.94 -8.44
N PRO A 16 15.40 -6.65 -9.52
CA PRO A 16 15.25 -6.07 -10.86
C PRO A 16 14.15 -5.00 -10.99
N PHE A 17 13.21 -4.94 -10.05
CA PHE A 17 12.05 -4.05 -10.08
C PHE A 17 12.25 -2.80 -9.20
N LEU A 18 13.26 -2.77 -8.34
CA LEU A 18 13.54 -1.63 -7.47
C LEU A 18 13.85 -0.36 -8.29
N GLU A 19 13.13 0.71 -8.01
CA GLU A 19 13.27 1.99 -8.68
C GLU A 19 14.04 3.00 -7.81
N PRO A 20 14.90 3.86 -8.39
CA PRO A 20 15.44 5.00 -7.66
C PRO A 20 14.33 5.95 -7.22
N GLY A 21 14.39 6.41 -5.96
CA GLY A 21 13.38 7.27 -5.37
C GLY A 21 13.07 8.51 -6.23
N GLY A 22 11.80 8.65 -6.64
CA GLY A 22 11.32 9.77 -7.45
C GLY A 22 11.84 9.85 -8.89
N LYS A 23 12.55 8.82 -9.39
CA LYS A 23 13.23 8.89 -10.70
C LYS A 23 13.01 7.68 -11.62
N GLY A 24 12.39 6.62 -11.12
CA GLY A 24 12.09 5.41 -11.92
C GLY A 24 10.82 5.49 -12.76
N PRO A 25 10.48 4.40 -13.46
CA PRO A 25 9.31 4.29 -14.34
C PRO A 25 7.99 4.74 -13.69
N THR A 26 7.74 4.37 -12.42
CA THR A 26 6.50 4.77 -11.74
C THR A 26 6.44 6.27 -11.53
N SER A 27 7.56 6.90 -11.15
CA SER A 27 7.64 8.36 -10.97
C SER A 27 7.47 9.11 -12.30
N GLN A 28 8.06 8.58 -13.37
CA GLN A 28 7.92 9.15 -14.71
C GLN A 28 6.47 9.11 -15.19
N LEU A 29 5.80 7.95 -15.08
CA LEU A 29 4.38 7.82 -15.40
C LEU A 29 3.52 8.78 -14.56
N ALA A 30 3.78 8.86 -13.25
CA ALA A 30 3.05 9.76 -12.36
C ALA A 30 3.19 11.23 -12.78
N CYS A 31 4.40 11.68 -13.11
CA CYS A 31 4.64 13.05 -13.60
C CYS A 31 4.01 13.31 -14.98
N GLU A 32 4.08 12.37 -15.91
CA GLU A 32 3.45 12.49 -17.23
C GLU A 32 1.92 12.63 -17.11
N LEU A 33 1.29 11.80 -16.26
CA LEU A 33 -0.14 11.89 -15.98
C LEU A 33 -0.50 13.21 -15.29
N ALA A 34 0.25 13.59 -14.26
CA ALA A 34 0.05 14.83 -13.50
C ALA A 34 0.15 16.08 -14.41
N THR A 35 1.12 16.11 -15.31
CA THR A 35 1.31 17.21 -16.27
C THR A 35 0.20 17.22 -17.31
N ARG A 36 -0.15 16.06 -17.88
CA ARG A 36 -1.14 15.96 -18.97
C ARG A 36 -2.55 16.27 -18.49
N LEU A 37 -2.89 15.90 -17.26
CA LEU A 37 -4.23 16.04 -16.69
C LEU A 37 -4.35 17.25 -15.75
N ASP A 38 -3.27 17.98 -15.53
CA ASP A 38 -3.18 19.11 -14.59
C ASP A 38 -3.70 18.74 -13.19
N CYS A 39 -3.15 17.66 -12.63
CA CYS A 39 -3.60 17.09 -11.36
C CYS A 39 -2.43 16.58 -10.50
N TYR A 40 -2.75 16.10 -9.29
CA TYR A 40 -1.82 15.35 -8.46
C TYR A 40 -2.02 13.85 -8.63
N VAL A 41 -0.91 13.10 -8.61
CA VAL A 41 -0.90 11.65 -8.74
C VAL A 41 -0.13 11.04 -7.56
N VAL A 42 -0.73 10.04 -6.92
CA VAL A 42 -0.08 9.20 -5.90
C VAL A 42 0.03 7.78 -6.43
N ALA A 43 1.24 7.23 -6.50
CA ALA A 43 1.47 5.90 -7.06
C ALA A 43 2.45 5.09 -6.22
N GLY A 44 2.05 3.87 -5.83
CA GLY A 44 2.90 2.98 -5.04
C GLY A 44 3.94 2.24 -5.88
N TYR A 45 5.17 2.07 -5.41
CA TYR A 45 6.27 1.42 -6.13
C TYR A 45 7.33 0.82 -5.18
N PRO A 46 8.14 -0.16 -5.61
CA PRO A 46 9.28 -0.64 -4.86
C PRO A 46 10.48 0.32 -5.02
N GLU A 47 10.83 1.04 -3.96
CA GLU A 47 11.93 2.01 -3.93
C GLU A 47 13.24 1.33 -3.54
N SER A 48 14.32 1.57 -4.30
CA SER A 48 15.68 1.19 -3.93
C SER A 48 16.24 2.02 -2.79
N LEU A 49 17.17 1.46 -2.01
CA LEU A 49 17.89 2.23 -1.00
C LEU A 49 18.64 3.42 -1.63
N PRO A 50 18.65 4.59 -0.97
CA PRO A 50 19.49 5.69 -1.41
C PRO A 50 20.99 5.33 -1.23
N PRO A 51 21.90 5.96 -1.98
CA PRO A 51 23.31 5.56 -2.02
C PRO A 51 24.03 5.55 -0.66
N ASP A 52 23.63 6.42 0.26
CA ASP A 52 24.14 6.55 1.62
C ASP A 52 23.67 5.44 2.57
N GLU A 53 22.62 4.73 2.20
CA GLU A 53 22.06 3.61 2.94
C GLU A 53 22.43 2.23 2.37
N LEU A 54 23.14 2.21 1.24
CA LEU A 54 23.67 0.99 0.66
C LEU A 54 24.77 0.40 1.56
N PRO A 55 24.84 -0.93 1.71
CA PRO A 55 25.96 -1.55 2.40
C PRO A 55 27.26 -1.14 1.71
N GLY A 56 28.22 -0.64 2.49
CA GLY A 56 29.52 -0.22 1.98
C GLY A 56 30.25 -1.35 1.24
N PRO A 57 31.23 -1.03 0.38
CA PRO A 57 32.00 -2.05 -0.31
C PRO A 57 32.62 -3.01 0.70
N VAL A 58 32.29 -4.29 0.57
CA VAL A 58 32.88 -5.35 1.38
C VAL A 58 34.37 -5.34 1.11
N SER A 59 35.17 -4.94 2.10
CA SER A 59 36.63 -4.99 1.97
C SER A 59 37.05 -6.46 1.91
N PRO A 60 37.86 -6.89 0.92
CA PRO A 60 38.36 -8.26 0.88
C PRO A 60 39.45 -8.44 1.94
N GLY A 61 39.11 -9.11 3.05
CA GLY A 61 40.00 -9.50 4.15
C GLY A 61 39.27 -9.29 5.48
N GLU A 62 39.08 -10.26 6.38
CA GLU A 62 39.97 -11.33 6.81
C GLU A 62 39.16 -12.59 7.19
N THR A 63 39.36 -13.69 6.46
CA THR A 63 39.11 -15.05 6.98
C THR A 63 40.25 -15.97 6.55
N GLU A 64 41.45 -15.73 7.11
CA GLU A 64 42.44 -16.79 7.23
C GLU A 64 42.13 -17.61 8.49
N GLY A 65 41.68 -18.85 8.31
CA GLY A 65 41.57 -19.80 9.41
C GLY A 65 40.75 -21.06 9.08
N ALA A 66 41.47 -22.13 8.71
CA ALA A 66 41.05 -23.53 8.64
C ALA A 66 40.32 -24.02 7.37
N ALA A 67 41.13 -24.58 6.46
CA ALA A 67 40.69 -25.50 5.42
C ALA A 67 40.21 -26.83 6.03
N GLY A 68 38.99 -27.25 5.66
CA GLY A 68 38.43 -28.59 5.84
C GLY A 68 37.34 -28.81 4.78
N ALA A 69 37.48 -29.86 3.97
CA ALA A 69 36.94 -29.96 2.62
C ALA A 69 35.44 -30.29 2.47
N ALA A 70 34.89 -29.74 1.38
CA ALA A 70 33.85 -30.26 0.47
C ALA A 70 32.37 -30.30 0.90
N GLY A 71 31.55 -29.51 0.20
CA GLY A 71 30.12 -29.79 -0.03
C GLY A 71 29.24 -28.56 -0.21
N ALA A 72 28.89 -28.24 -1.47
CA ALA A 72 27.79 -27.37 -1.93
C ALA A 72 27.63 -25.98 -1.28
N ALA A 73 27.86 -24.95 -2.09
CA ALA A 73 27.61 -23.55 -1.77
C ALA A 73 26.13 -23.30 -1.42
N GLY A 74 25.84 -23.28 -0.12
CA GLY A 74 24.64 -22.65 0.42
C GLY A 74 24.86 -21.14 0.42
N VAL A 75 24.13 -20.42 -0.42
CA VAL A 75 23.97 -18.98 -0.27
C VAL A 75 23.04 -18.77 0.91
N ALA A 76 23.56 -18.13 1.95
CA ALA A 76 22.84 -17.82 3.17
C ALA A 76 21.56 -17.04 2.84
N GLY A 77 20.42 -17.64 3.17
CA GLY A 77 19.17 -16.91 3.26
C GLY A 77 19.30 -15.85 4.35
N VAL A 78 19.27 -14.58 3.95
CA VAL A 78 19.11 -13.47 4.88
C VAL A 78 17.62 -13.40 5.20
N GLY A 79 17.21 -14.17 6.19
CA GLY A 79 15.91 -14.03 6.83
C GLY A 79 15.85 -12.68 7.54
N GLY A 80 14.83 -11.87 7.20
CA GLY A 80 14.53 -10.60 7.85
C GLY A 80 14.06 -10.81 9.29
N GLY A 81 15.02 -10.92 10.21
CA GLY A 81 14.80 -10.64 11.63
C GLY A 81 15.07 -9.16 11.92
N GLU A 82 14.38 -8.62 12.93
CA GLU A 82 14.55 -7.27 13.45
C GLU A 82 16.05 -6.93 13.65
N GLY A 83 16.63 -6.14 12.74
CA GLY A 83 18.01 -5.67 12.87
C GLY A 83 18.90 -5.67 11.61
N GLY A 84 18.46 -6.12 10.44
CA GLY A 84 19.23 -5.90 9.20
C GLY A 84 18.64 -6.59 7.97
N GLY A 85 18.24 -5.91 6.91
CA GLY A 85 18.26 -4.50 6.59
C GLY A 85 17.84 -4.43 5.13
N GLY A 86 16.53 -4.39 4.89
CA GLY A 86 15.90 -4.61 3.59
C GLY A 86 16.60 -3.87 2.43
N VAL A 87 16.48 -4.42 1.22
CA VAL A 87 17.10 -3.91 -0.01
C VAL A 87 16.35 -2.72 -0.63
N GLY A 88 15.25 -2.30 -0.01
CA GLY A 88 14.44 -1.18 -0.45
C GLY A 88 13.29 -0.84 0.49
N TYR A 89 12.32 -0.10 -0.03
CA TYR A 89 11.09 0.31 0.65
C TYR A 89 9.87 0.07 -0.23
N ASN A 90 8.73 -0.23 0.39
CA ASN A 90 7.43 -0.11 -0.26
C ASN A 90 6.99 1.35 -0.13
N SER A 91 7.00 2.08 -1.24
CA SER A 91 6.84 3.53 -1.25
C SER A 91 5.66 3.99 -2.09
N ALA A 92 5.26 5.24 -1.92
CA ALA A 92 4.34 5.96 -2.78
C ALA A 92 4.94 7.30 -3.17
N VAL A 93 5.08 7.54 -4.48
CA VAL A 93 5.49 8.85 -5.01
C VAL A 93 4.28 9.76 -5.09
N ILE A 94 4.46 11.04 -4.77
CA ILE A 94 3.47 12.10 -4.93
C ILE A 94 4.02 13.04 -6.01
N ALA A 95 3.30 13.15 -7.12
CA ALA A 95 3.65 14.01 -8.24
C ALA A 95 2.54 15.04 -8.49
N GLY A 96 2.92 16.23 -8.98
CA GLY A 96 2.02 17.25 -9.48
C GLY A 96 2.46 17.75 -10.86
N PRO A 97 1.79 18.78 -11.41
CA PRO A 97 2.03 19.25 -12.78
C PRO A 97 3.46 19.75 -13.03
N SER A 98 4.21 20.09 -11.97
CA SER A 98 5.60 20.54 -12.04
C SER A 98 6.64 19.45 -11.76
N GLY A 99 6.22 18.20 -11.54
CA GLY A 99 7.10 17.07 -11.23
C GLY A 99 6.82 16.41 -9.88
N VAL A 100 7.81 15.67 -9.35
CA VAL A 100 7.71 14.99 -8.06
C VAL A 100 7.71 16.02 -6.92
N ILE A 101 6.72 15.89 -6.03
CA ILE A 101 6.53 16.73 -4.85
C ILE A 101 7.12 16.06 -3.61
N GLY A 102 6.94 14.73 -3.51
CA GLY A 102 7.34 13.99 -2.33
C GLY A 102 7.30 12.49 -2.52
N ASN A 103 7.74 11.79 -1.48
CA ASN A 103 7.81 10.34 -1.44
C ASN A 103 7.46 9.87 -0.02
N TYR A 104 6.53 8.93 0.09
CA TYR A 104 6.14 8.29 1.34
C TYR A 104 6.64 6.85 1.37
N ARG A 105 7.21 6.39 2.48
CA ARG A 105 7.65 5.00 2.70
C ARG A 105 6.71 4.33 3.71
N LYS A 106 6.19 3.15 3.37
CA LYS A 106 5.23 2.39 4.19
C LYS A 106 5.74 2.22 5.61
N THR A 107 4.91 2.55 6.60
CA THR A 107 5.32 2.56 8.01
C THR A 107 5.15 1.18 8.63
N PHE A 108 4.00 0.53 8.43
CA PHE A 108 3.71 -0.80 8.96
C PHE A 108 3.85 -1.83 7.84
N LEU A 109 4.80 -2.74 7.99
CA LEU A 109 5.09 -3.78 7.00
C LEU A 109 4.15 -4.96 7.16
N PHE A 110 3.62 -5.46 6.05
CA PHE A 110 2.97 -6.76 5.98
C PHE A 110 4.04 -7.86 5.79
N GLU A 111 3.68 -9.13 6.02
CA GLU A 111 4.64 -10.24 5.92
C GLU A 111 5.36 -10.30 4.56
N THR A 112 4.64 -10.04 3.47
CA THR A 112 5.23 -9.94 2.11
C THR A 112 6.24 -8.79 1.96
N ASP A 113 6.08 -7.70 2.71
CA ASP A 113 7.06 -6.61 2.69
C ASP A 113 8.31 -6.96 3.51
N LYS A 114 8.15 -7.66 4.63
CA LYS A 114 9.23 -7.93 5.61
C LYS A 114 10.42 -8.71 5.02
N VAL A 115 10.23 -9.44 3.93
CA VAL A 115 11.31 -10.21 3.27
C VAL A 115 12.31 -9.33 2.51
N TRP A 116 11.98 -8.06 2.22
CA TRP A 116 12.83 -7.18 1.42
C TRP A 116 12.80 -5.70 1.82
N CYS A 117 11.76 -5.22 2.51
CA CYS A 117 11.58 -3.82 2.89
C CYS A 117 12.30 -3.44 4.19
N ARG A 118 12.71 -2.18 4.27
CA ARG A 118 12.84 -1.44 5.53
C ARG A 118 11.53 -0.69 5.81
N PRO A 119 11.11 -0.52 7.08
CA PRO A 119 9.99 0.35 7.41
C PRO A 119 10.36 1.83 7.18
N GLY A 120 9.37 2.64 6.83
CA GLY A 120 9.50 4.10 6.78
C GLY A 120 9.49 4.75 8.17
N ASP A 121 9.77 6.05 8.22
CA ASP A 121 9.98 6.81 9.46
C ASP A 121 8.68 7.33 10.12
N GLY A 122 7.51 6.93 9.61
CA GLY A 122 6.21 7.37 10.08
C GLY A 122 5.28 7.84 8.96
N PHE A 123 4.02 8.09 9.30
CA PHE A 123 2.99 8.47 8.35
C PHE A 123 3.29 9.82 7.67
N GLY A 124 3.12 9.87 6.34
CA GLY A 124 3.47 11.03 5.52
C GLY A 124 2.31 12.00 5.30
N VAL A 125 2.63 13.30 5.25
CA VAL A 125 1.67 14.38 5.00
C VAL A 125 2.25 15.38 4.01
N PHE A 126 1.42 15.83 3.07
CA PHE A 126 1.80 16.74 1.99
C PHE A 126 0.73 17.83 1.86
N ASP A 127 1.13 19.09 1.83
CA ASP A 127 0.23 20.21 1.55
C ASP A 127 0.20 20.44 0.04
N LEU A 128 -0.94 20.18 -0.60
CA LEU A 128 -1.13 20.26 -2.06
C LEU A 128 -2.06 21.41 -2.43
N GLU A 129 -1.60 22.33 -3.27
CA GLU A 129 -2.38 23.51 -3.68
C GLU A 129 -3.67 23.08 -4.39
N GLY A 130 -4.81 23.63 -3.96
CA GLY A 130 -6.14 23.32 -4.51
C GLY A 130 -6.78 22.03 -3.97
N VAL A 131 -6.03 21.16 -3.30
CA VAL A 131 -6.54 19.93 -2.67
C VAL A 131 -6.57 20.04 -1.15
N GLY A 132 -5.58 20.71 -0.55
CA GLY A 132 -5.42 20.84 0.89
C GLY A 132 -4.35 19.89 1.45
N ARG A 133 -4.50 19.53 2.72
CA ARG A 133 -3.55 18.65 3.41
C ARG A 133 -3.87 17.19 3.14
N VAL A 134 -2.95 16.49 2.50
CA VAL A 134 -3.09 15.08 2.12
C VAL A 134 -2.20 14.21 2.98
N ALA A 135 -2.81 13.30 3.75
CA ALA A 135 -2.11 12.21 4.40
C ALA A 135 -2.02 11.01 3.46
N VAL A 136 -0.89 10.30 3.49
CA VAL A 136 -0.68 9.08 2.70
C VAL A 136 -0.35 7.92 3.63
N GLY A 137 -1.07 6.82 3.45
CA GLY A 137 -0.75 5.52 4.03
C GLY A 137 -0.67 4.47 2.92
N ILE A 138 -0.12 3.29 3.21
CA ILE A 138 -0.09 2.17 2.26
C ILE A 138 -0.63 0.93 2.97
N CYS A 139 -1.77 0.42 2.49
CA CYS A 139 -2.35 -0.88 2.87
C CYS A 139 -2.33 -1.17 4.38
N MET A 140 -1.34 -1.95 4.83
CA MET A 140 -1.12 -2.38 6.22
C MET A 140 -0.99 -1.23 7.22
N ASP A 141 -0.67 -0.01 6.78
CA ASP A 141 -0.71 1.18 7.64
C ASP A 141 -2.09 1.41 8.27
N MET A 142 -3.17 0.91 7.67
CA MET A 142 -4.51 0.99 8.26
C MET A 142 -4.70 0.04 9.44
N ASN A 143 -3.95 -1.07 9.52
CA ASN A 143 -4.11 -2.10 10.53
C ASN A 143 -3.40 -1.73 11.84
N PRO A 144 -3.74 -2.39 12.96
CA PRO A 144 -2.89 -2.34 14.14
C PRO A 144 -1.48 -2.82 13.80
N ARG A 145 -0.45 -2.14 14.30
CA ARG A 145 0.95 -2.50 14.04
C ARG A 145 1.20 -3.99 14.34
N ASP A 146 1.80 -4.68 13.39
CA ASP A 146 2.11 -6.12 13.43
C ASP A 146 0.92 -7.03 13.80
N PHE A 147 -0.31 -6.56 13.58
CA PHE A 147 -1.54 -7.22 14.05
C PHE A 147 -1.59 -7.52 15.55
N SER A 148 -0.73 -6.85 16.34
CA SER A 148 -0.57 -7.09 17.78
C SER A 148 -0.90 -5.86 18.62
N ALA A 149 -0.83 -4.66 18.03
CA ALA A 149 -1.27 -3.44 18.69
C ALA A 149 -2.79 -3.49 19.00
N PRO A 150 -3.26 -2.77 20.03
CA PRO A 150 -4.68 -2.74 20.36
C PRO A 150 -5.54 -2.29 19.17
N TRP A 151 -6.69 -2.94 18.96
CA TRP A 151 -7.63 -2.57 17.88
C TRP A 151 -8.00 -1.09 17.93
N ASN A 152 -8.17 -0.51 19.11
CA ASN A 152 -8.56 0.89 19.28
C ASN A 152 -7.38 1.89 19.20
N ALA A 153 -6.17 1.46 18.83
CA ALA A 153 -5.04 2.37 18.63
C ALA A 153 -5.22 3.27 17.40
N PHE A 154 -5.86 2.74 16.34
CA PHE A 154 -6.21 3.48 15.11
C PHE A 154 -5.08 4.38 14.61
N GLU A 155 -3.86 3.87 14.51
CA GLU A 155 -2.63 4.68 14.42
C GLU A 155 -2.66 5.66 13.25
N LEU A 156 -2.99 5.18 12.04
CA LEU A 156 -3.12 6.02 10.85
C LEU A 156 -4.28 7.03 10.98
N ALA A 157 -5.46 6.59 11.39
CA ALA A 157 -6.62 7.48 11.52
C ALA A 157 -6.41 8.57 12.60
N THR A 158 -5.76 8.22 13.70
CA THR A 158 -5.36 9.16 14.76
C THR A 158 -4.34 10.16 14.23
N HIS A 159 -3.36 9.70 13.43
CA HIS A 159 -2.42 10.60 12.77
C HIS A 159 -3.12 11.58 11.84
N VAL A 160 -3.98 11.09 10.94
CA VAL A 160 -4.80 11.89 9.99
C VAL A 160 -5.61 12.96 10.74
N ALA A 161 -6.24 12.58 11.85
CA ALA A 161 -6.97 13.52 12.70
C ALA A 161 -6.04 14.56 13.35
N SER A 162 -4.86 14.15 13.82
CA SER A 162 -3.91 15.01 14.56
C SER A 162 -3.27 16.08 13.68
N VAL A 163 -3.04 15.78 12.40
CA VAL A 163 -2.45 16.71 11.43
C VAL A 163 -3.50 17.56 10.71
N ASP A 164 -4.77 17.33 11.02
CA ASP A 164 -5.92 17.97 10.41
C ASP A 164 -6.00 17.82 8.87
N ALA A 165 -5.72 16.62 8.37
CA ALA A 165 -5.78 16.33 6.94
C ALA A 165 -7.19 16.49 6.35
N ASP A 166 -7.24 16.92 5.10
CA ASP A 166 -8.43 17.00 4.23
C ASP A 166 -8.68 15.67 3.52
N VAL A 167 -7.60 15.01 3.08
CA VAL A 167 -7.66 13.78 2.28
C VAL A 167 -6.70 12.74 2.86
N LEU A 168 -7.16 11.49 2.91
CA LEU A 168 -6.34 10.31 3.13
C LEU A 168 -6.30 9.48 1.85
N VAL A 169 -5.13 9.36 1.22
CA VAL A 169 -4.92 8.49 0.06
C VAL A 169 -4.18 7.23 0.48
N VAL A 170 -4.71 6.07 0.11
CA VAL A 170 -4.12 4.78 0.46
C VAL A 170 -4.04 3.87 -0.78
N PRO A 171 -2.86 3.77 -1.42
CA PRO A 171 -2.56 2.70 -2.36
C PRO A 171 -2.48 1.36 -1.63
N MET A 172 -3.08 0.31 -2.20
CA MET A 172 -3.25 -0.96 -1.51
C MET A 172 -3.00 -2.19 -2.38
N ASN A 173 -2.53 -3.24 -1.71
CA ASN A 173 -2.51 -4.62 -2.17
C ASN A 173 -3.23 -5.48 -1.11
N TRP A 174 -4.50 -5.15 -0.86
CA TRP A 174 -5.30 -5.72 0.20
C TRP A 174 -5.88 -7.06 -0.24
N LEU A 175 -5.72 -8.08 0.61
CA LEU A 175 -6.11 -9.45 0.30
C LEU A 175 -7.61 -9.68 0.42
N ASP A 176 -8.16 -10.56 -0.41
CA ASP A 176 -9.52 -11.06 -0.25
C ASP A 176 -9.53 -12.16 0.83
N PRO A 177 -10.28 -12.02 1.93
CA PRO A 177 -10.35 -13.08 2.93
C PRO A 177 -11.05 -14.36 2.42
N ASP A 178 -11.79 -14.27 1.31
CA ASP A 178 -12.59 -15.37 0.75
C ASP A 178 -11.88 -16.06 -0.45
N GLU A 179 -10.59 -16.36 -0.32
CA GLU A 179 -9.73 -16.92 -1.40
C GLU A 179 -10.30 -18.21 -2.06
N ASN A 180 -11.11 -18.97 -1.33
CA ASN A 180 -11.69 -20.21 -1.85
C ASN A 180 -12.79 -20.00 -2.91
N LEU A 181 -13.38 -18.79 -2.98
CA LEU A 181 -14.39 -18.45 -3.99
C LEU A 181 -13.80 -17.62 -5.14
N SER A 182 -12.53 -17.20 -5.05
CA SER A 182 -11.86 -16.42 -6.08
C SER A 182 -11.02 -17.25 -7.05
N HIS A 183 -10.83 -18.54 -6.78
CA HIS A 183 -10.07 -19.45 -7.65
C HIS A 183 -10.92 -19.97 -8.83
N ASP A 184 -10.45 -19.69 -10.05
CA ASP A 184 -10.82 -20.44 -11.25
C ASP A 184 -10.25 -21.86 -11.10
N SER A 185 -11.08 -22.85 -10.79
CA SER A 185 -10.65 -24.25 -10.86
C SER A 185 -10.77 -24.74 -12.30
N ASP A 186 -9.73 -25.40 -12.85
CA ASP A 186 -9.72 -26.02 -14.19
C ASP A 186 -10.80 -27.12 -14.39
N SER A 187 -11.67 -27.34 -13.41
CA SER A 187 -12.77 -28.31 -13.43
C SER A 187 -14.09 -27.73 -12.91
N SER A 188 -14.31 -26.41 -13.05
CA SER A 188 -15.57 -25.78 -12.62
C SER A 188 -16.72 -26.14 -13.56
N SER A 189 -17.92 -26.23 -12.98
CA SER A 189 -19.18 -26.31 -13.72
C SER A 189 -19.64 -24.93 -14.18
N ASP A 190 -20.51 -24.86 -15.20
CA ASP A 190 -21.10 -23.59 -15.67
C ASP A 190 -21.77 -22.78 -14.53
N GLU A 191 -22.31 -23.45 -13.52
CA GLU A 191 -22.93 -22.79 -12.35
C GLU A 191 -21.90 -22.14 -11.42
N GLU A 192 -20.74 -22.78 -11.23
CA GLU A 192 -19.64 -22.24 -10.43
C GLU A 192 -18.98 -21.04 -11.10
N ASP A 193 -18.81 -21.08 -12.43
CA ASP A 193 -18.30 -19.96 -13.21
C ASP A 193 -19.23 -18.74 -13.16
N ILE A 194 -20.54 -18.96 -13.22
CA ILE A 194 -21.53 -17.89 -13.07
C ILE A 194 -21.48 -17.30 -11.67
N ALA A 195 -21.43 -18.14 -10.63
CA ALA A 195 -21.36 -17.68 -9.24
C ALA A 195 -20.07 -16.89 -8.97
N HIS A 196 -18.93 -17.35 -9.50
CA HIS A 196 -17.65 -16.63 -9.40
C HIS A 196 -17.72 -15.28 -10.09
N ARG A 197 -18.21 -15.23 -11.34
CA ARG A 197 -18.35 -13.98 -12.08
C ARG A 197 -19.23 -12.98 -11.32
N ASP A 198 -20.37 -13.43 -10.81
CA ASP A 198 -21.31 -12.59 -10.08
C ASP A 198 -20.69 -12.10 -8.74
N PHE A 199 -19.91 -12.96 -8.06
CA PHE A 199 -19.13 -12.56 -6.88
C PHE A 199 -18.05 -11.52 -7.21
N MET A 200 -17.32 -11.68 -8.32
CA MET A 200 -16.31 -10.73 -8.80
C MET A 200 -16.89 -9.41 -9.29
N ALA A 201 -18.17 -9.40 -9.68
CA ALA A 201 -18.92 -8.25 -10.18
C ALA A 201 -19.52 -7.35 -9.08
N GLU A 202 -19.25 -7.64 -7.81
CA GLU A 202 -19.68 -6.84 -6.67
C GLU A 202 -18.44 -6.39 -5.84
N PRO A 203 -18.53 -5.29 -5.08
CA PRO A 203 -17.49 -4.91 -4.13
C PRO A 203 -17.50 -5.81 -2.89
N SER A 204 -16.37 -5.87 -2.19
CA SER A 204 -16.33 -6.47 -0.85
C SER A 204 -16.95 -5.56 0.21
N ALA A 205 -18.21 -5.81 0.56
CA ALA A 205 -18.86 -5.13 1.69
C ALA A 205 -18.09 -5.36 3.01
N GLY A 206 -17.47 -6.53 3.20
CA GLY A 206 -16.65 -6.84 4.36
C GLY A 206 -15.43 -5.93 4.48
N ASN A 207 -14.66 -5.76 3.41
CA ASN A 207 -13.49 -4.88 3.41
C ASN A 207 -13.87 -3.41 3.49
N LEU A 208 -14.95 -2.97 2.81
CA LEU A 208 -15.45 -1.60 2.93
C LEU A 208 -15.79 -1.26 4.40
N ASN A 209 -16.52 -2.15 5.08
CA ASN A 209 -16.85 -1.99 6.49
C ASN A 209 -15.60 -2.03 7.39
N TYR A 210 -14.65 -2.91 7.08
CA TYR A 210 -13.39 -3.01 7.83
C TYR A 210 -12.58 -1.71 7.72
N TRP A 211 -12.39 -1.17 6.51
CA TRP A 211 -11.69 0.09 6.29
C TRP A 211 -12.38 1.25 7.01
N ALA A 212 -13.71 1.35 6.89
CA ALA A 212 -14.48 2.35 7.65
C ALA A 212 -14.28 2.19 9.18
N ALA A 213 -14.26 0.96 9.69
CA ALA A 213 -14.03 0.70 11.11
C ALA A 213 -12.60 1.08 11.56
N ARG A 214 -11.57 0.86 10.73
CA ARG A 214 -10.20 1.31 11.00
C ARG A 214 -10.05 2.84 11.00
N LEU A 215 -10.98 3.53 10.32
CA LEU A 215 -11.04 4.99 10.25
C LEU A 215 -12.03 5.61 11.25
N THR A 216 -12.48 4.85 12.26
CA THR A 216 -13.41 5.31 13.31
C THR A 216 -13.08 6.70 13.87
N PRO A 217 -11.83 7.06 14.24
CA PRO A 217 -11.53 8.40 14.76
C PRO A 217 -11.90 9.57 13.84
N LEU A 218 -12.10 9.32 12.55
CA LEU A 218 -12.44 10.34 11.55
C LEU A 218 -13.95 10.56 11.38
N HIS A 219 -14.80 9.63 11.82
CA HIS A 219 -16.26 9.74 11.66
C HIS A 219 -17.07 9.45 12.92
N VAL A 220 -16.50 8.81 13.94
CA VAL A 220 -17.18 8.49 15.20
C VAL A 220 -16.37 8.98 16.39
N GLY A 221 -17.06 9.64 17.33
CA GLY A 221 -16.49 9.96 18.64
C GLY A 221 -15.29 10.89 18.55
N ALA A 222 -15.42 11.96 17.75
CA ALA A 222 -14.40 12.97 17.52
C ALA A 222 -13.51 13.16 18.74
N ALA A 223 -12.19 13.13 18.53
CA ALA A 223 -11.28 13.88 19.38
C ALA A 223 -11.92 15.25 19.59
N LYS A 224 -12.42 15.51 20.81
CA LYS A 224 -13.42 16.55 21.11
C LYS A 224 -13.12 17.83 20.34
N GLY A 225 -13.95 18.17 19.34
CA GLY A 225 -13.85 19.42 18.59
C GLY A 225 -13.53 19.30 17.09
N ARG A 226 -13.22 18.12 16.54
CA ARG A 226 -13.07 17.95 15.08
C ARG A 226 -14.43 18.05 14.40
N ARG A 227 -14.54 18.95 13.41
CA ARG A 227 -15.73 19.15 12.56
C ARG A 227 -15.44 19.00 11.06
N LYS A 228 -14.19 18.69 10.73
CA LYS A 228 -13.70 18.64 9.36
C LYS A 228 -13.88 17.25 8.80
N ASP A 229 -14.57 17.18 7.67
CA ASP A 229 -14.74 15.95 6.91
C ASP A 229 -13.42 15.53 6.27
N VAL A 230 -13.24 14.22 6.09
CA VAL A 230 -12.06 13.65 5.44
C VAL A 230 -12.49 12.82 4.26
N VAL A 231 -11.89 13.08 3.10
CA VAL A 231 -12.03 12.22 1.93
C VAL A 231 -11.03 11.08 2.05
N PHE A 232 -11.52 9.85 2.12
CA PHE A 232 -10.71 8.64 2.07
C PHE A 232 -10.73 8.06 0.65
N VAL A 233 -9.55 7.84 0.08
CA VAL A 233 -9.36 7.25 -1.25
C VAL A 233 -8.56 5.96 -1.11
N ALA A 234 -9.22 4.83 -1.31
CA ALA A 234 -8.60 3.51 -1.40
C ALA A 234 -8.39 3.14 -2.88
N ALA A 235 -7.13 3.04 -3.29
CA ALA A 235 -6.74 2.55 -4.61
C ALA A 235 -6.12 1.16 -4.45
N ASN A 236 -6.97 0.14 -4.51
CA ASN A 236 -6.59 -1.25 -4.27
C ASN A 236 -6.57 -2.06 -5.57
N ARG A 237 -5.54 -2.88 -5.74
CA ARG A 237 -5.43 -3.78 -6.89
C ARG A 237 -6.45 -4.92 -6.82
N CYS A 238 -6.76 -5.48 -7.99
CA CYS A 238 -7.49 -6.73 -8.17
C CYS A 238 -6.57 -7.84 -8.70
N GLY A 239 -7.14 -9.01 -8.94
CA GLY A 239 -6.47 -10.17 -9.54
C GLY A 239 -5.79 -11.08 -8.52
N THR A 240 -5.09 -12.09 -9.05
CA THR A 240 -4.42 -13.14 -8.27
C THR A 240 -2.95 -13.23 -8.66
N GLU A 241 -2.08 -13.41 -7.67
CA GLU A 241 -0.62 -13.53 -7.86
C GLU A 241 -0.09 -14.58 -6.89
N GLU A 242 0.66 -15.58 -7.38
CA GLU A 242 1.23 -16.66 -6.56
C GLU A 242 0.21 -17.34 -5.62
N GLY A 243 -1.03 -17.52 -6.08
CA GLY A 243 -2.12 -18.13 -5.32
C GLY A 243 -2.80 -17.22 -4.30
N THR A 244 -2.40 -15.95 -4.20
CA THR A 244 -3.03 -14.94 -3.33
C THR A 244 -3.94 -14.03 -4.15
N THR A 245 -5.20 -13.88 -3.73
CA THR A 245 -6.17 -12.98 -4.39
C THR A 245 -6.24 -11.63 -3.69
N PHE A 246 -6.23 -10.55 -4.48
CA PHE A 246 -6.46 -9.19 -4.02
C PHE A 246 -7.91 -8.78 -4.20
N VAL A 247 -8.45 -8.07 -3.20
CA VAL A 247 -9.89 -7.85 -3.07
C VAL A 247 -10.48 -6.82 -4.05
N GLY A 248 -9.66 -6.15 -4.87
CA GLY A 248 -10.12 -5.04 -5.71
C GLY A 248 -10.83 -4.00 -4.86
N THR A 249 -12.09 -3.70 -5.15
CA THR A 249 -12.93 -2.89 -4.26
C THR A 249 -12.31 -1.50 -3.97
N SER A 250 -11.61 -0.91 -4.95
CA SER A 250 -11.18 0.49 -4.84
C SER A 250 -12.38 1.37 -4.49
N ALA A 251 -12.20 2.38 -3.63
CA ALA A 251 -13.33 3.12 -3.08
C ALA A 251 -12.97 4.57 -2.71
N VAL A 252 -13.98 5.44 -2.77
CA VAL A 252 -13.92 6.79 -2.21
C VAL A 252 -15.02 6.93 -1.16
N MET A 253 -14.65 7.34 0.06
CA MET A 253 -15.58 7.59 1.16
C MET A 253 -15.41 9.02 1.68
N LEU A 254 -16.52 9.67 2.01
CA LEU A 254 -16.53 10.89 2.82
C LEU A 254 -16.80 10.51 4.28
N LEU A 255 -15.88 10.89 5.17
CA LEU A 255 -15.93 10.63 6.59
C LEU A 255 -16.27 11.92 7.33
N THR A 256 -17.48 11.98 7.89
CA THR A 256 -18.01 13.15 8.60
C THR A 256 -18.06 12.86 10.09
N ALA A 257 -17.47 13.73 10.91
CA ALA A 257 -17.40 13.56 12.36
C ALA A 257 -18.65 14.07 13.11
N ASP A 258 -19.36 15.06 12.57
CA ASP A 258 -20.50 15.71 13.22
C ASP A 258 -21.57 16.17 12.21
N PRO A 259 -22.75 15.51 12.14
CA PRO A 259 -23.06 14.25 12.79
C PRO A 259 -22.23 13.09 12.22
N PRO A 260 -21.86 12.09 13.04
CA PRO A 260 -21.13 10.90 12.59
C PRO A 260 -21.75 10.23 11.36
N LYS A 261 -21.00 10.19 10.25
CA LYS A 261 -21.46 9.57 9.00
C LYS A 261 -20.28 9.09 8.15
N VAL A 262 -20.46 7.93 7.52
CA VAL A 262 -19.62 7.47 6.41
C VAL A 262 -20.50 7.44 5.16
N HIS A 263 -20.10 8.17 4.13
CA HIS A 263 -20.76 8.15 2.83
C HIS A 263 -19.84 7.51 1.79
N LEU A 264 -20.25 6.37 1.26
CA LEU A 264 -19.56 5.72 0.14
C LEU A 264 -19.94 6.44 -1.16
N GLY A 265 -18.99 7.19 -1.73
CA GLY A 265 -19.23 8.03 -2.91
C GLY A 265 -19.08 7.25 -4.21
N ALA A 266 -18.02 6.46 -4.36
CA ALA A 266 -17.79 5.61 -5.52
C ALA A 266 -16.99 4.36 -5.12
N TYR A 267 -17.16 3.26 -5.87
CA TYR A 267 -16.41 2.04 -5.69
C TYR A 267 -16.25 1.25 -7.00
N CYS A 268 -15.24 0.40 -7.03
CA CYS A 268 -15.03 -0.66 -8.02
C CYS A 268 -15.47 -2.01 -7.46
N ASN A 269 -15.63 -2.98 -8.35
CA ASN A 269 -15.88 -4.38 -7.95
C ASN A 269 -14.57 -5.11 -7.58
N ARG A 270 -14.65 -6.38 -7.16
CA ARG A 270 -13.47 -7.19 -6.82
C ARG A 270 -12.54 -7.46 -8.02
N GLY A 271 -13.11 -7.79 -9.17
CA GLY A 271 -12.35 -8.20 -10.37
C GLY A 271 -12.06 -7.08 -11.37
N GLU A 272 -12.37 -5.83 -11.05
CA GLU A 272 -12.43 -4.75 -12.05
C GLU A 272 -11.13 -3.94 -12.15
N GLU A 273 -10.46 -3.96 -13.31
CA GLU A 273 -9.45 -2.96 -13.67
C GLU A 273 -10.13 -1.72 -14.27
N ARG A 274 -10.12 -0.59 -13.55
CA ARG A 274 -10.86 0.60 -13.97
C ARG A 274 -10.28 1.91 -13.45
N VAL A 275 -10.48 2.97 -14.24
CA VAL A 275 -10.42 4.35 -13.76
C VAL A 275 -11.80 4.76 -13.24
N MET A 276 -11.87 5.06 -11.95
CA MET A 276 -13.07 5.53 -11.27
C MET A 276 -12.96 7.02 -10.99
N THR A 277 -14.03 7.77 -11.23
CA THR A 277 -14.14 9.19 -10.87
C THR A 277 -15.21 9.36 -9.80
N CYS A 278 -14.97 10.29 -8.88
CA CYS A 278 -15.92 10.65 -7.82
C CYS A 278 -15.82 12.16 -7.59
N THR A 279 -16.96 12.85 -7.60
CA THR A 279 -17.04 14.26 -7.21
C THR A 279 -17.44 14.32 -5.75
N ILE A 280 -16.62 15.00 -4.94
CA ILE A 280 -16.93 15.30 -3.55
C ILE A 280 -17.38 16.76 -3.47
N GLU A 281 -18.56 16.98 -2.91
CA GLU A 281 -19.15 18.32 -2.68
C GLU A 281 -18.86 18.82 -1.26
#